data_AF-A0A820LSJ2-F1
#
_entry.id   AF-A0A820LSJ2-F1
#
_cell.length_a   1.000
_cell.length_b   1.000
_cell.length_c   1.000
_cell.angle_alpha   90.00
_cell.angle_beta   90.00
_cell.angle_gamma   90.00
#
_symmetry.space_group_name_H-M   'P 1'
#
loop_
_entity.id
_entity.type
_entity.pdbx_description
1 polymer ?
#
loop_
_entity_poly.entity_id
_entity_poly.type
_entity_poly.pdbx_seq_one_letter_code
_entity_poly.pdbx_strand_id
1 'polypeptide(L)'
;DDIESFVDKYSVRRTCILRSFCLKTGLQLAMREYQFESTNKSSRTNTECFTEDDVVNMYPVIKQVPPKPSDAYQFFTSGQQKIQQGLLREGFELISEAHNLLNNVYGPLHPEISMCLRLLARLNYIMGDYQEALFTQ
;
A
#
# COMPACT_ATOMS: atom_id res chain seq x y z
N ASP A 1 -26.24 -5.34 -8.92
CA ASP A 1 -25.09 -4.62 -9.49
C ASP A 1 -24.83 -5.10 -10.91
N ASP A 2 -25.40 -4.38 -11.87
CA ASP A 2 -25.18 -4.64 -13.30
C ASP A 2 -24.64 -3.36 -14.00
N ILE A 3 -23.86 -3.54 -15.07
CA ILE A 3 -23.22 -2.43 -15.80
C ILE A 3 -24.26 -1.48 -16.39
N GLU A 4 -25.41 -1.99 -16.87
CA GLU A 4 -26.46 -1.15 -17.44
C GLU A 4 -27.04 -0.23 -16.36
N SER A 5 -27.37 -0.80 -15.20
CA SER A 5 -27.87 -0.02 -14.06
C SER A 5 -26.89 1.06 -13.59
N PHE A 6 -25.58 0.84 -13.70
CA PHE A 6 -24.54 1.80 -13.35
C PHE A 6 -24.43 2.92 -14.39
N VAL A 7 -24.45 2.56 -15.68
CA VAL A 7 -24.44 3.52 -16.80
C VAL A 7 -25.66 4.43 -16.71
N ASP A 8 -26.85 3.88 -16.45
CA ASP A 8 -28.08 4.65 -16.34
C ASP A 8 -28.08 5.56 -15.12
N LYS A 9 -27.69 5.02 -13.95
CA LYS A 9 -27.68 5.77 -12.69
C LYS A 9 -26.72 6.95 -12.69
N TYR A 10 -25.53 6.78 -13.28
CA TYR A 10 -24.49 7.81 -13.27
C TYR A 10 -24.34 8.54 -14.61
N SER A 11 -25.15 8.19 -15.62
CA SER A 11 -25.09 8.74 -16.99
C SER A 11 -23.67 8.70 -17.58
N VAL A 12 -22.94 7.60 -17.34
CA VAL A 12 -21.54 7.43 -17.76
C VAL A 12 -21.48 6.64 -19.06
N ARG A 13 -20.75 7.14 -20.05
CA ARG A 13 -20.50 6.42 -21.31
C ARG A 13 -19.63 5.17 -21.08
N ARG A 14 -19.96 4.06 -21.77
CA ARG A 14 -19.19 2.80 -21.73
C ARG A 14 -17.71 2.98 -22.10
N THR A 15 -17.41 3.92 -23.00
CA THR A 15 -16.03 4.30 -23.36
C THR A 15 -15.24 4.88 -22.19
N CYS A 16 -15.89 5.64 -21.30
CA CYS A 16 -15.25 6.16 -20.09
C CYS A 16 -14.92 5.03 -19.11
N ILE A 17 -15.80 4.02 -19.01
CA ILE A 17 -15.57 2.83 -18.19
C ILE A 17 -14.40 2.02 -18.76
N LEU A 18 -14.38 1.77 -20.07
CA LEU A 18 -13.28 1.09 -20.74
C LEU A 18 -11.94 1.81 -20.50
N ARG A 19 -11.92 3.14 -20.66
CA ARG A 19 -10.72 3.93 -20.38
C ARG A 19 -10.27 3.79 -18.92
N SER A 20 -11.19 3.87 -17.98
CA SER A 20 -10.89 3.71 -16.54
C SER A 20 -10.35 2.31 -16.23
N PHE A 21 -10.91 1.28 -16.87
CA PHE A 21 -10.42 -0.08 -16.79
C PHE A 21 -8.99 -0.19 -17.32
N CYS A 22 -8.73 0.25 -18.55
CA CYS A 22 -7.41 0.28 -19.19
C CYS A 22 -6.35 0.95 -18.30
N LEU A 23 -6.67 2.11 -17.72
CA LEU A 23 -5.74 2.83 -16.83
C LEU A 23 -5.45 2.10 -15.52
N LYS A 24 -6.43 1.35 -14.98
CA LYS A 24 -6.27 0.62 -13.71
C LYS A 24 -5.58 -0.72 -13.87
N THR A 25 -5.77 -1.37 -15.02
CA THR A 25 -5.14 -2.66 -15.35
C THR A 25 -3.82 -2.50 -16.09
N GLY A 26 -3.56 -1.30 -16.62
CA GLY A 26 -2.39 -0.99 -17.45
C GLY A 26 -2.48 -1.58 -18.86
N LEU A 27 -3.69 -1.82 -19.35
CA LEU A 27 -3.92 -2.23 -20.72
C LEU A 27 -3.94 -1.02 -21.64
N GLN A 28 -3.25 -1.11 -22.77
CA GLN A 28 -3.30 -0.13 -23.85
C GLN A 28 -4.05 -0.75 -25.03
N LEU A 29 -5.20 -0.17 -25.35
CA LEU A 29 -5.99 -0.57 -26.50
C LEU A 29 -5.77 0.37 -27.69
N ALA A 30 -5.99 -0.15 -28.91
CA ALA A 30 -5.98 0.61 -30.13
C ALA A 30 -7.06 1.70 -30.11
N MET A 31 -6.82 2.82 -30.79
CA MET A 31 -7.81 3.89 -30.89
C MET A 31 -8.86 3.50 -31.94
N ARG A 32 -10.01 3.01 -31.48
CA ARG A 32 -11.15 2.62 -32.33
C ARG A 32 -12.48 2.95 -31.68
N GLU A 33 -13.51 3.07 -32.49
CA GLU A 33 -14.89 3.16 -32.01
C GLU A 33 -15.41 1.76 -31.67
N TYR A 34 -15.24 1.37 -30.41
CA TYR A 34 -15.72 0.09 -29.90
C TYR A 34 -17.25 0.07 -29.80
N GLN A 35 -17.88 -0.89 -30.48
CA GLN A 35 -19.32 -1.11 -30.44
C GLN A 35 -19.65 -2.09 -29.31
N PHE A 36 -20.13 -1.57 -28.18
CA PHE A 36 -20.48 -2.37 -27.01
C PHE A 36 -21.88 -2.98 -27.07
N GLU A 37 -22.64 -2.71 -28.12
CA GLU A 37 -23.99 -3.24 -28.32
C GLU A 37 -23.92 -4.51 -29.15
N SER A 38 -24.47 -5.61 -28.63
CA SER A 38 -24.65 -6.84 -29.41
C SER A 38 -25.72 -6.58 -30.46
N THR A 39 -25.34 -6.22 -31.68
CA THR A 39 -26.25 -6.22 -32.82
C THR A 39 -26.66 -7.66 -33.13
N ASN A 40 -27.76 -8.10 -32.53
CA ASN A 40 -28.54 -9.30 -32.85
C ASN A 40 -27.76 -10.61 -33.07
N LYS A 41 -27.96 -11.56 -32.14
CA LYS A 41 -27.52 -12.98 -32.21
C LYS A 41 -27.99 -13.78 -33.45
N SER A 42 -28.62 -13.13 -34.43
CA SER A 42 -29.15 -13.70 -35.67
C SER A 42 -28.36 -13.31 -36.93
N SER A 43 -27.37 -12.42 -36.84
CA SER A 43 -26.47 -12.14 -37.96
C SER A 43 -25.31 -13.13 -37.97
N ARG A 44 -25.07 -13.81 -39.10
CA ARG A 44 -23.93 -14.75 -39.31
C ARG A 44 -22.56 -14.05 -39.31
N THR A 45 -22.53 -12.76 -39.02
CA THR A 45 -21.33 -11.95 -38.80
C THR A 45 -21.36 -11.51 -37.34
N ASN A 46 -20.81 -12.35 -36.47
CA ASN A 46 -20.56 -11.97 -35.08
C ASN A 46 -19.45 -10.91 -35.12
N THR A 47 -19.80 -9.63 -35.18
CA THR A 47 -18.81 -8.56 -35.11
C THR A 47 -18.27 -8.55 -33.69
N GLU A 48 -17.10 -9.15 -33.51
CA GLU A 48 -16.43 -9.19 -32.22
C GLU A 48 -16.13 -7.75 -31.78
N CYS A 49 -16.59 -7.41 -30.56
CA CYS A 49 -16.36 -6.08 -29.98
C CYS A 49 -14.87 -5.79 -29.81
N PHE A 50 -14.08 -6.83 -29.52
CA PHE A 50 -12.63 -6.76 -29.43
C PHE A 50 -12.00 -7.87 -30.26
N THR A 51 -10.86 -7.55 -30.85
CA THR A 51 -9.99 -8.43 -31.63
C THR A 51 -8.59 -8.43 -31.01
N GLU A 52 -7.76 -9.43 -31.32
CA GLU A 52 -6.40 -9.51 -30.78
C GLU A 52 -5.54 -8.30 -31.16
N ASP A 53 -5.75 -7.76 -32.37
CA ASP A 53 -5.09 -6.55 -32.88
C ASP A 53 -5.43 -5.29 -32.07
N ASP A 54 -6.48 -5.32 -31.24
CA ASP A 54 -6.84 -4.18 -30.40
C ASP A 54 -5.92 -4.02 -29.19
N VAL A 55 -5.19 -5.05 -28.77
CA VAL A 55 -4.27 -4.97 -27.62
C VAL A 55 -2.90 -4.52 -28.08
N VAL A 56 -2.59 -3.24 -27.85
CA VAL A 56 -1.32 -2.64 -28.26
C VAL A 56 -0.21 -2.98 -27.27
N ASN A 57 -0.48 -2.87 -25.97
CA ASN A 57 0.48 -3.16 -24.90
C ASN A 57 -0.21 -3.52 -23.58
N MET A 58 0.54 -4.15 -22.69
CA MET A 58 0.14 -4.38 -21.30
C MET A 58 1.29 -3.99 -20.37
N TYR A 59 1.03 -3.07 -19.45
CA TYR A 59 1.96 -2.63 -18.42
C TYR A 59 1.43 -3.01 -17.03
N PRO A 60 2.26 -3.55 -16.13
CA PRO A 60 1.82 -3.78 -14.76
C PRO A 60 1.61 -2.44 -14.03
N VAL A 61 0.40 -2.19 -13.53
CA VAL A 61 0.13 -1.06 -12.63
C VAL A 61 0.42 -1.48 -11.20
N ILE A 62 1.63 -1.16 -10.73
CA ILE A 62 2.06 -1.49 -9.37
C ILE A 62 1.43 -0.50 -8.39
N LYS A 63 0.52 -0.97 -7.55
CA LYS A 63 0.07 -0.26 -6.34
C LYS A 63 0.88 -0.79 -5.16
N GLN A 64 2.02 -0.19 -4.85
CA GLN A 64 2.73 -0.57 -3.62
C GLN A 64 1.93 -0.06 -2.42
N VAL A 65 1.42 -0.98 -1.61
CA VAL A 65 1.09 -0.66 -0.21
C VAL A 65 2.44 -0.59 0.49
N PRO A 66 2.80 0.51 1.18
CA PRO A 66 4.04 0.54 1.95
C PRO A 66 4.03 -0.67 2.90
N PRO A 67 5.07 -1.51 2.88
CA PRO A 67 5.13 -2.70 3.71
C PRO A 67 4.98 -2.27 5.16
N LYS A 68 3.92 -2.73 5.83
CA LYS A 68 3.74 -2.51 7.26
C LYS A 68 4.47 -3.63 8.00
N PRO A 69 5.58 -3.36 8.71
CA PRO A 69 6.31 -4.38 9.43
C PRO A 69 5.54 -4.74 10.71
N SER A 70 4.60 -5.68 10.61
CA SER A 70 3.79 -6.18 11.74
C SER A 70 4.65 -6.52 12.95
N ASP A 71 5.81 -7.13 12.70
CA ASP A 71 6.71 -7.65 13.71
C ASP A 71 7.34 -6.51 14.52
N ALA A 72 7.74 -5.42 13.84
CA ALA A 72 8.30 -4.24 14.51
C ALA A 72 7.26 -3.58 15.45
N TYR A 73 5.99 -3.50 15.03
CA TYR A 73 4.92 -2.99 15.89
C TYR A 73 4.66 -3.90 17.10
N GLN A 74 4.77 -5.22 16.94
CA GLN A 74 4.65 -6.17 18.05
C GLN A 74 5.78 -5.98 19.05
N PHE A 75 7.03 -5.86 18.59
CA PHE A 75 8.17 -5.57 19.44
C PHE A 75 8.00 -4.25 20.19
N PHE A 76 7.57 -3.18 19.49
CA PHE A 76 7.33 -1.89 20.10
C PHE A 76 6.25 -1.94 21.20
N THR A 77 5.14 -2.61 20.93
CA THR A 77 4.02 -2.76 21.89
C THR A 77 4.44 -3.59 23.09
N SER A 78 5.13 -4.71 22.87
CA SER A 78 5.67 -5.56 23.93
C SER A 78 6.69 -4.81 24.80
N GLY A 79 7.59 -4.05 24.16
CA GLY A 79 8.55 -3.19 24.85
C GLY A 79 7.87 -2.18 25.78
N GLN A 80 6.82 -1.50 25.31
CA GLN A 80 6.03 -0.60 26.16
C GLN A 80 5.36 -1.29 27.35
N GLN A 81 4.87 -2.52 27.18
CA GLN A 81 4.29 -3.29 28.28
C GLN A 81 5.34 -3.65 29.33
N LYS A 82 6.53 -4.08 28.90
CA LYS A 82 7.66 -4.41 29.79
C LYS A 82 8.15 -3.20 30.57
N ILE A 83 8.22 -2.03 29.94
CA ILE A 83 8.57 -0.77 30.61
C ILE A 83 7.56 -0.43 31.70
N GLN A 84 6.26 -0.60 31.44
CA GLN A 84 5.20 -0.38 32.43
C GLN A 84 5.27 -1.37 33.60
N GLN A 85 5.83 -2.57 33.40
CA GLN A 85 6.08 -3.55 34.45
C GLN A 85 7.35 -3.26 35.26
N GLY A 86 8.13 -2.23 34.90
CA GLY A 86 9.41 -1.89 35.54
C GLY A 86 10.63 -2.64 34.99
N LEU A 87 10.45 -3.49 33.97
CA LEU A 87 11.53 -4.23 33.30
C LEU A 87 12.20 -3.34 32.25
N LEU A 88 12.93 -2.32 32.70
CA LEU A 88 13.48 -1.27 31.84
C LEU A 88 14.50 -1.80 30.81
N ARG A 89 15.35 -2.76 31.21
CA ARG A 89 16.40 -3.32 30.34
C ARG A 89 15.81 -4.19 29.22
N GLU A 90 14.87 -5.07 29.54
CA GLU A 90 14.14 -5.87 28.53
C GLU A 90 13.34 -4.95 27.60
N GLY A 91 12.71 -3.91 28.16
CA GLY A 91 12.03 -2.89 27.36
C GLY A 91 12.96 -2.22 26.37
N PHE A 92 14.16 -1.83 26.80
CA PHE A 92 15.16 -1.20 25.94
C PHE A 92 15.59 -2.10 24.77
N GLU A 93 15.88 -3.37 25.03
CA GLU A 93 16.24 -4.35 23.99
C GLU A 93 15.12 -4.50 22.94
N LEU A 94 13.86 -4.62 23.38
CA LEU A 94 12.71 -4.75 22.48
C LEU A 94 12.48 -3.50 21.62
N ILE A 95 12.65 -2.30 22.19
CA ILE A 95 12.51 -1.05 21.42
C ILE A 95 13.67 -0.85 20.44
N SER A 96 14.89 -1.28 20.80
CA SER A 96 16.05 -1.25 19.91
C SER A 96 15.86 -2.19 18.71
N GLU A 97 15.32 -3.39 18.94
CA GLU A 97 15.01 -4.33 17.87
C GLU A 97 13.90 -3.81 16.95
N ALA A 98 12.85 -3.20 17.52
CA ALA A 98 11.81 -2.53 16.74
C ALA A 98 12.40 -1.40 15.87
N HIS A 99 13.32 -0.61 16.41
CA HIS A 99 14.01 0.46 15.67
C HIS A 99 14.85 -0.07 14.49
N ASN A 100 15.58 -1.17 14.68
CA ASN A 100 16.36 -1.80 13.62
C ASN A 100 15.46 -2.31 12.48
N LEU A 101 14.36 -2.99 12.81
CA LEU A 101 13.40 -3.47 11.83
C LEU A 101 12.74 -2.32 11.05
N LEU A 102 12.36 -1.24 11.73
CA LEU A 102 11.77 -0.06 11.08
C LEU A 102 12.75 0.65 10.14
N ASN A 103 14.03 0.73 10.50
CA ASN A 103 15.07 1.29 9.62
C ASN A 103 15.26 0.45 8.36
N ASN A 104 15.25 -0.89 8.49
CA ASN A 104 15.42 -1.78 7.35
C ASN A 104 14.25 -1.72 6.36
N VAL A 105 13.03 -1.37 6.82
CA VAL A 105 11.82 -1.35 5.99
C VAL A 105 11.52 0.03 5.42
N TYR A 106 11.58 1.09 6.23
CA TYR A 106 11.17 2.42 5.82
C TYR A 106 12.34 3.38 5.53
N GLY A 107 13.55 3.05 6.00
CA GLY A 107 14.69 3.97 5.98
C GLY A 107 14.61 5.05 7.07
N PRO A 108 15.68 5.83 7.27
CA PRO A 108 15.93 6.64 8.49
C PRO A 108 14.98 7.83 8.72
N LEU A 109 14.19 8.23 7.72
CA LEU A 109 13.34 9.43 7.77
C LEU A 109 11.88 9.15 8.19
N HIS A 110 11.53 7.89 8.50
CA HIS A 110 10.16 7.53 8.83
C HIS A 110 9.74 8.06 10.22
N PRO A 111 8.53 8.63 10.39
CA PRO A 111 8.08 9.20 11.66
C PRO A 111 8.05 8.17 12.81
N GLU A 112 7.90 6.88 12.51
CA GLU A 112 7.91 5.82 13.54
C GLU A 112 9.28 5.58 14.17
N ILE A 113 10.36 5.89 13.45
CA ILE A 113 11.72 5.83 13.99
C ILE A 113 11.87 6.91 15.07
N SER A 114 11.30 8.10 14.87
CA SER A 114 11.30 9.16 15.89
C SER A 114 10.62 8.73 17.19
N MET A 115 9.59 7.87 17.11
CA MET A 115 8.91 7.34 18.31
C MET A 115 9.81 6.38 19.08
N CYS A 116 10.55 5.51 18.38
CA CYS A 116 11.50 4.60 19.00
C CYS A 116 12.65 5.36 19.65
N LEU A 117 13.26 6.32 18.94
CA LEU A 117 14.37 7.13 19.45
C LEU A 117 13.99 7.91 20.72
N ARG A 118 12.82 8.57 20.72
CA ARG A 118 12.32 9.26 21.93
C ARG A 118 12.19 8.33 23.14
N LEU A 119 11.72 7.10 22.92
CA LEU A 119 11.55 6.14 23.99
C LEU A 119 12.90 5.59 24.48
N LEU A 120 13.84 5.31 23.57
CA LEU A 120 15.20 4.89 23.90
C LEU A 120 15.95 5.96 24.68
N ALA A 121 15.89 7.23 24.24
CA ALA A 121 16.52 8.35 24.95
C ALA A 121 15.97 8.48 26.38
N ARG A 122 14.66 8.34 26.55
CA ARG A 122 14.03 8.35 27.88
C ARG A 122 14.48 7.17 28.76
N LEU A 123 14.58 5.97 28.18
CA LEU A 123 15.06 4.79 28.90
C LEU A 123 16.52 4.94 29.32
N ASN A 124 17.40 5.39 28.42
CA ASN A 124 18.81 5.67 28.71
C ASN A 124 18.96 6.68 29.85
N TYR A 125 18.15 7.75 29.85
CA TYR A 125 18.15 8.73 30.94
C TYR A 125 17.76 8.12 32.30
N ILE A 126 16.75 7.23 32.32
CA ILE A 126 16.32 6.56 33.56
C ILE A 126 17.35 5.52 34.03
N MET A 127 18.03 4.84 33.12
CA MET A 127 19.05 3.83 33.43
C MET A 127 20.40 4.45 33.86
N GLY A 128 20.57 5.77 33.68
CA GLY A 128 21.78 6.50 34.09
C GLY A 128 22.84 6.65 32.99
N ASP A 129 22.54 6.19 31.77
CA ASP A 129 23.44 6.27 30.61
C ASP A 129 23.22 7.59 29.85
N TYR A 130 23.66 8.69 30.47
CA TYR A 130 23.43 10.05 29.95
C TYR A 130 24.12 10.34 28.60
N GLN A 131 25.23 9.65 28.30
CA GLN A 131 25.94 9.83 27.02
C GLN A 131 25.15 9.24 25.84
N GLU A 132 24.60 8.03 26.02
CA GLU A 132 23.75 7.39 25.02
C GLU A 132 22.40 8.11 24.85
N ALA A 133 21.84 8.66 25.94
CA ALA A 133 20.61 9.46 25.88
C ALA A 133 20.75 10.72 25.01
N LEU A 134 21.91 11.38 25.04
CA LEU A 134 22.19 12.56 24.21
C LEU A 134 22.35 12.19 22.73
N PHE A 135 22.92 11.02 22.44
CA PHE A 135 23.12 10.55 21.08
C PHE A 135 21.80 10.08 20.42
N THR A 136 20.86 9.56 21.21
CA THR A 136 19.56 9.04 20.74
C THR A 136 18.43 10.09 20.71
N GLN A 137 18.73 11.36 20.95
CA GLN A 137 17.77 12.48 20.91
C GLN A 137 17.43 12.97 19.49
#